data_AF-A0A918PD23-F1
#
_entry.id   AF-A0A918PD23-F1
#
_cell.length_a   1.000
_cell.length_b   1.000
_cell.length_c   1.000
_cell.angle_alpha   90.00
_cell.angle_beta   90.00
_cell.angle_gamma   90.00
#
_symmetry.space_group_name_H-M   'P 1'
#
loop_
_entity.id
_entity.type
_entity.pdbx_description
1 polymer ?
#
loop_
_entity_poly.entity_id
_entity_poly.type
_entity_poly.pdbx_seq_one_letter_code
_entity_poly.pdbx_strand_id
1 'polypeptide(L)'
;MGAAPVRLAAGARFLILHRHPAGIVSSLNNRKGNTATAEANERNALKYLLPLEEARRALDPALRHTVRHKDLTTDPEKVTRGICDWLDVPWEAAMLDYGAQHQGPLPPNLGDRSEKILSGRVQPGRPHPGSESLSARTRVIAKAWGY
;
A
#
# COMPACT_ATOMS: atom_id res chain seq x y z
N MET A 1 -11.20 -25.75 9.28
CA MET A 1 -10.11 -26.03 8.33
C MET A 1 -9.10 -24.92 8.49
N GLY A 2 -8.13 -25.09 9.40
CA GLY A 2 -7.15 -24.07 9.73
C GLY A 2 -6.17 -23.89 8.57
N ALA A 3 -5.93 -22.66 8.14
CA ALA A 3 -4.90 -22.36 7.15
C ALA A 3 -3.55 -22.91 7.64
N ALA A 4 -2.81 -23.60 6.77
CA ALA A 4 -1.46 -24.05 7.09
C ALA A 4 -0.60 -22.85 7.49
N PRO A 5 0.25 -22.95 8.53
CA PRO A 5 1.08 -21.84 8.95
C PRO A 5 2.01 -21.46 7.80
N VAL A 6 1.93 -20.18 7.38
CA VAL A 6 2.87 -19.62 6.42
C VAL A 6 4.27 -19.73 7.03
N ARG A 7 5.13 -20.57 6.44
CA ARG A 7 6.54 -20.62 6.80
C ARG A 7 7.23 -19.40 6.20
N LEU A 8 7.39 -18.36 7.01
CA LEU A 8 8.16 -17.18 6.65
C LEU A 8 9.65 -17.50 6.74
N ALA A 9 10.45 -16.84 5.89
CA ALA A 9 11.90 -16.86 6.06
C ALA A 9 12.24 -16.36 7.48
N ALA A 10 13.19 -17.03 8.13
CA ALA A 10 13.61 -16.63 9.48
C ALA A 10 14.09 -15.17 9.46
N GLY A 11 13.57 -14.36 10.38
CA GLY A 11 13.93 -12.93 10.50
C GLY A 11 13.23 -11.99 9.52
N ALA A 12 12.25 -12.44 8.73
CA ALA A 12 11.49 -11.56 7.85
C ALA A 12 10.70 -10.48 8.63
N ARG A 13 10.76 -9.25 8.13
CA ARG A 13 10.06 -8.05 8.64
C ARG A 13 9.09 -7.54 7.58
N PHE A 14 7.87 -7.18 7.97
CA PHE A 14 6.77 -6.79 7.08
C PHE A 14 6.41 -5.31 7.20
N LEU A 15 6.59 -4.56 6.11
CA LEU A 15 5.94 -3.26 5.94
C LEU A 15 4.52 -3.46 5.40
N ILE A 16 3.52 -3.05 6.18
CA ILE A 16 2.11 -3.17 5.84
C ILE A 16 1.61 -1.80 5.33
N LEU A 17 1.52 -1.64 4.02
CA LEU A 17 1.10 -0.38 3.39
C LEU A 17 -0.43 -0.29 3.30
N HIS A 18 -1.03 0.57 4.12
CA HIS A 18 -2.44 0.91 4.06
C HIS A 18 -2.68 2.10 3.14
N ARG A 19 -3.50 1.91 2.11
CA ARG A 19 -4.08 2.99 1.33
C ARG A 19 -5.58 3.01 1.57
N HIS A 20 -6.17 4.20 1.62
CA HIS A 20 -7.62 4.34 1.81
C HIS A 20 -8.39 3.49 0.78
N PRO A 21 -9.31 2.60 1.20
CA PRO A 21 -10.00 1.69 0.28
C PRO A 21 -10.70 2.41 -0.88
N ALA A 22 -11.37 3.54 -0.63
CA ALA A 22 -11.96 4.36 -1.70
C ALA A 22 -10.93 4.86 -2.72
N GLY A 23 -9.72 5.23 -2.28
CA GLY A 23 -8.64 5.65 -3.16
C GLY A 23 -8.13 4.50 -4.03
N ILE A 24 -8.13 3.27 -3.51
CA ILE A 24 -7.77 2.06 -4.27
C ILE A 24 -8.84 1.78 -5.34
N VAL A 25 -10.11 1.74 -4.96
CA VAL A 25 -11.23 1.49 -5.89
C VAL A 25 -11.30 2.57 -6.97
N SER A 26 -11.17 3.84 -6.59
CA SER A 26 -11.10 4.95 -7.55
C SER A 26 -9.92 4.79 -8.53
N SER A 27 -8.76 4.34 -8.04
CA SER A 27 -7.60 4.06 -8.90
C SER A 27 -7.87 2.93 -9.91
N LEU A 28 -8.59 1.88 -9.50
CA LEU A 28 -8.98 0.78 -10.38
C LEU A 28 -10.04 1.20 -11.40
N ASN A 29 -11.01 2.01 -10.99
CA ASN A 29 -12.05 2.52 -11.89
C ASN A 29 -11.47 3.43 -12.98
N ASN A 30 -10.47 4.25 -12.63
CA ASN A 30 -9.87 5.24 -13.52
C ASN A 30 -8.63 4.74 -14.29
N ARG A 31 -8.24 3.46 -14.15
CA ARG A 31 -7.08 2.93 -14.87
C ARG A 31 -7.36 2.87 -16.38
N LYS A 32 -6.35 3.17 -17.20
CA LYS A 32 -6.43 3.07 -18.66
C LYS A 32 -6.79 1.64 -19.06
N GLY A 33 -7.77 1.47 -19.95
CA GLY A 33 -8.22 0.17 -20.42
C GLY A 33 -9.08 -0.61 -19.41
N ASN A 34 -9.63 0.03 -18.38
CA ASN A 34 -10.57 -0.63 -17.50
C ASN A 34 -11.86 -1.02 -18.24
N THR A 35 -12.14 -2.32 -18.30
CA THR A 35 -13.40 -2.86 -18.85
C THR A 35 -14.34 -3.39 -17.75
N ALA A 36 -13.92 -3.35 -16.49
CA ALA A 36 -14.69 -3.86 -15.36
C ALA A 36 -15.60 -2.78 -14.75
N THR A 37 -16.74 -3.20 -14.19
CA THR A 37 -17.65 -2.31 -13.45
C THR A 37 -17.04 -1.87 -12.11
N ALA A 38 -17.61 -0.82 -11.51
CA ALA A 38 -17.17 -0.33 -10.20
C ALA A 38 -17.27 -1.43 -9.12
N GLU A 39 -18.35 -2.21 -9.12
CA GLU A 39 -18.58 -3.30 -8.18
C GLU A 39 -17.57 -4.44 -8.41
N ALA A 40 -17.25 -4.73 -9.67
CA ALA A 40 -16.24 -5.74 -10.00
C ALA A 40 -14.84 -5.29 -9.53
N ASN A 41 -14.49 -4.02 -9.69
CA ASN A 41 -13.25 -3.44 -9.20
C ASN A 41 -13.18 -3.40 -7.67
N GLU A 42 -14.28 -3.08 -7.00
CA GLU A 42 -14.35 -3.14 -5.53
C GLU A 42 -14.20 -4.57 -5.01
N ARG A 43 -14.90 -5.54 -5.62
CA ARG A 43 -14.70 -6.97 -5.32
C ARG A 43 -13.26 -7.39 -5.55
N ASN A 44 -12.63 -6.90 -6.62
CA ASN A 44 -11.22 -7.16 -6.89
C ASN A 44 -10.31 -6.57 -5.80
N ALA A 45 -10.56 -5.34 -5.34
CA ALA A 45 -9.81 -4.75 -4.23
C ALA A 45 -9.95 -5.60 -2.96
N LEU A 46 -11.17 -5.99 -2.59
CA LEU A 46 -11.43 -6.81 -1.40
C LEU A 46 -10.67 -8.15 -1.37
N LYS A 47 -10.37 -8.75 -2.53
CA LYS A 47 -9.53 -9.96 -2.62
C LYS A 47 -8.14 -9.76 -2.00
N TYR A 48 -7.64 -8.53 -1.95
CA TYR A 48 -6.33 -8.19 -1.37
C TYR A 48 -6.46 -7.52 0.00
N LEU A 49 -7.46 -6.66 0.20
CA LEU A 49 -7.60 -5.93 1.48
C LEU A 49 -7.90 -6.88 2.65
N LEU A 50 -8.72 -7.92 2.40
CA LEU A 50 -9.11 -8.86 3.45
C LEU A 50 -7.94 -9.75 3.90
N PRO A 51 -7.19 -10.42 3.01
CA PRO A 51 -6.01 -11.18 3.44
C PRO A 51 -4.91 -10.28 4.03
N LEU A 52 -4.79 -9.03 3.56
CA LEU A 52 -3.83 -8.08 4.16
C LEU A 52 -4.18 -7.77 5.62
N GLU A 53 -5.46 -7.52 5.91
CA GLU A 53 -5.90 -7.29 7.30
C GLU A 53 -5.77 -8.55 8.16
N GLU A 54 -6.05 -9.72 7.60
CA GLU A 54 -5.83 -11.01 8.28
C GLU A 54 -4.35 -11.22 8.61
N ALA A 55 -3.47 -11.07 7.63
CA ALA A 55 -2.02 -11.17 7.81
C ALA A 55 -1.51 -10.13 8.83
N ARG A 56 -1.98 -8.88 8.73
CA ARG A 56 -1.63 -7.83 9.68
C ARG A 56 -2.03 -8.21 11.10
N ARG A 57 -3.13 -8.92 11.32
CA ARG A 57 -3.54 -9.39 12.67
C ARG A 57 -2.74 -10.59 13.14
N ALA A 58 -2.42 -11.52 12.24
CA ALA A 58 -1.75 -12.77 12.56
C ALA A 58 -0.23 -12.64 12.80
N LEU A 59 0.42 -11.67 12.16
CA LEU A 59 1.85 -11.42 12.33
C LEU A 59 2.18 -10.96 13.75
N ASP A 60 3.35 -11.33 14.28
CA ASP A 60 3.85 -10.74 15.52
C ASP A 60 3.93 -9.20 15.39
N PRO A 61 3.41 -8.41 16.36
CA PRO A 61 3.56 -6.96 16.36
C PRO A 61 4.99 -6.46 16.17
N ALA A 62 6.01 -7.18 16.67
CA ALA A 62 7.42 -6.82 16.51
C ALA A 62 7.92 -6.99 15.05
N LEU A 63 7.30 -7.90 14.30
CA LEU A 63 7.69 -8.22 12.92
C LEU A 63 6.93 -7.40 11.87
N ARG A 64 6.02 -6.52 12.27
CA ARG A 64 5.21 -5.72 11.35
C ARG A 64 5.26 -4.22 11.67
N HIS A 65 5.33 -3.39 10.65
CA HIS A 65 5.20 -1.94 10.76
C HIS A 65 4.19 -1.42 9.74
N THR A 66 3.17 -0.69 10.20
CA THR A 66 2.10 -0.20 9.33
C THR A 66 2.43 1.19 8.82
N VAL A 67 2.42 1.36 7.49
CA VAL A 67 2.64 2.63 6.81
C VAL A 67 1.32 3.07 6.19
N ARG A 68 0.87 4.30 6.48
CA ARG A 68 -0.27 4.87 5.76
C ARG A 68 0.24 5.58 4.51
N HIS A 69 -0.27 5.19 3.35
CA HIS A 69 0.06 5.83 2.06
C HIS A 69 -0.16 7.34 2.12
N LYS A 70 -1.22 7.81 2.78
CA LYS A 70 -1.49 9.26 2.94
C LYS A 70 -0.31 9.96 3.62
N ASP A 71 0.17 9.43 4.73
CA ASP A 71 1.28 10.00 5.48
C ASP A 71 2.55 9.98 4.61
N LEU A 72 2.83 8.86 3.94
CA LEU A 72 3.98 8.74 3.04
C LEU A 72 3.95 9.80 1.93
N THR A 73 2.78 10.06 1.34
CA THR A 73 2.65 11.08 0.29
C THR A 73 2.53 12.51 0.79
N THR A 74 2.39 12.72 2.11
CA THR A 74 2.28 14.05 2.72
C THR A 74 3.62 14.48 3.30
N ASP A 75 4.31 13.56 3.97
CA ASP A 75 5.58 13.77 4.65
C ASP A 75 6.46 12.52 4.44
N PRO A 76 7.02 12.35 3.22
CA PRO A 76 7.78 11.16 2.87
C PRO A 76 9.06 11.01 3.70
N GLU A 77 9.69 12.12 4.10
CA GLU A 77 10.88 12.09 4.94
C GLU A 77 10.57 11.48 6.31
N LYS A 78 9.57 12.02 7.02
CA LYS A 78 9.20 11.50 8.34
C LYS A 78 8.85 10.02 8.29
N VAL A 79 8.09 9.60 7.28
CA VAL A 79 7.66 8.20 7.16
C VAL A 79 8.83 7.29 6.83
N THR A 80 9.71 7.68 5.89
CA THR A 80 10.88 6.85 5.53
C THR A 80 11.89 6.76 6.67
N ARG A 81 12.09 7.82 7.45
CA ARG A 81 12.87 7.77 8.69
C ARG A 81 12.29 6.76 9.69
N GLY A 82 10.99 6.81 9.95
CA GLY A 82 10.33 5.84 10.85
C GLY A 82 10.41 4.39 10.37
N ILE A 83 10.41 4.17 9.06
CA ILE A 83 10.65 2.84 8.46
C ILE A 83 12.09 2.39 8.72
N CYS A 84 13.08 3.25 8.48
CA CYS A 84 14.50 2.99 8.72
C CYS A 84 14.77 2.67 10.20
N ASP A 85 14.22 3.47 11.11
CA ASP A 85 14.34 3.26 12.55
C ASP A 85 13.78 1.89 12.96
N TRP A 86 12.62 1.49 12.43
CA TRP A 86 12.04 0.17 12.71
C TRP A 86 12.83 -0.98 12.07
N LEU A 87 13.41 -0.75 10.89
CA LEU A 87 14.28 -1.71 10.21
C LEU A 87 15.69 -1.77 10.81
N ASP A 88 16.02 -0.89 11.75
CA ASP A 88 17.38 -0.75 12.30
C ASP A 88 18.42 -0.56 11.19
N VAL A 89 18.13 0.34 10.25
CA VAL A 89 19.03 0.74 9.17
C VAL A 89 19.17 2.25 9.12
N PRO A 90 20.33 2.79 8.69
CA PRO A 90 20.49 4.22 8.50
C PRO A 90 19.51 4.77 7.45
N TRP A 91 18.96 5.95 7.73
CA TRP A 91 18.20 6.70 6.73
C TRP A 91 19.14 7.51 5.83
N GLU A 92 18.86 7.54 4.54
CA GLU A 92 19.61 8.32 3.55
C GLU A 92 18.67 9.26 2.79
N ALA A 93 19.08 10.52 2.61
CA ALA A 93 18.27 11.51 1.88
C ALA A 93 17.96 11.09 0.43
N ALA A 94 18.83 10.28 -0.17
CA ALA A 94 18.64 9.70 -1.49
C ALA A 94 17.39 8.81 -1.60
N MET A 95 16.84 8.31 -0.49
CA MET A 95 15.58 7.55 -0.48
C MET A 95 14.38 8.39 -0.99
N LEU A 96 14.46 9.72 -0.89
CA LEU A 96 13.43 10.64 -1.41
C LEU A 96 13.60 10.94 -2.90
N ASP A 97 14.77 10.65 -3.47
CA ASP A 97 15.12 10.82 -4.87
C ASP A 97 15.42 9.47 -5.52
N TYR A 98 14.50 8.52 -5.33
CA TYR A 98 14.68 7.12 -5.71
C TYR A 98 14.88 6.93 -7.22
N GLY A 99 14.51 7.89 -8.07
CA GLY A 99 14.74 7.84 -9.52
C GLY A 99 16.15 8.25 -9.94
N ALA A 100 16.92 8.91 -9.07
CA ALA A 100 18.35 9.15 -9.30
C ALA A 100 19.17 7.85 -9.17
N GLN A 101 18.60 6.82 -8.53
CA GLN A 101 19.22 5.51 -8.35
C GLN A 101 18.90 4.59 -9.55
N HIS A 102 19.89 3.83 -10.01
CA HIS A 102 19.69 2.83 -11.06
C HIS A 102 19.01 1.58 -10.47
N GLN A 103 17.67 1.53 -10.51
CA GLN A 103 16.87 0.42 -9.95
C GLN A 103 16.75 -0.80 -10.90
N GLY A 104 17.46 -0.78 -12.03
CA GLY A 104 17.25 -1.72 -13.13
C GLY A 104 15.92 -1.49 -13.85
N PRO A 105 15.65 -2.26 -14.94
CA PRO A 105 14.39 -2.14 -15.66
C PRO A 105 13.22 -2.64 -14.80
N LEU A 106 12.17 -1.83 -14.67
CA LEU A 106 10.91 -2.27 -14.05
C LEU A 106 10.30 -3.41 -14.87
N PRO A 107 10.12 -4.63 -14.31
CA PRO A 107 9.58 -5.76 -15.06
C PRO A 107 8.22 -5.44 -15.70
N PRO A 108 7.91 -5.97 -16.90
CA PRO A 108 6.59 -5.85 -17.50
C PRO A 108 5.50 -6.28 -16.51
N ASN A 109 4.41 -5.50 -16.44
CA ASN A 109 3.29 -5.70 -15.52
C ASN A 109 3.57 -5.51 -14.03
N LEU A 110 4.74 -4.98 -13.65
CA LEU A 110 5.02 -4.58 -12.26
C LEU A 110 4.67 -3.10 -12.04
N GLY A 111 3.70 -2.85 -11.16
CA GLY A 111 3.44 -1.54 -10.56
C GLY A 111 2.77 -0.49 -11.45
N ASP A 112 2.77 0.76 -10.94
CA ASP A 112 2.33 1.96 -11.64
C ASP A 112 3.49 2.48 -12.52
N ARG A 113 3.19 2.76 -13.80
CA ARG A 113 4.14 3.29 -14.80
C ARG A 113 3.76 4.69 -15.27
N SER A 114 2.90 5.37 -14.51
CA SER A 114 2.58 6.76 -14.76
C SER A 114 3.78 7.66 -14.47
N GLU A 115 3.69 8.89 -14.96
CA GLU A 115 4.64 9.97 -14.65
C GLU A 115 4.90 10.13 -13.14
N LYS A 116 3.97 9.70 -12.27
CA LYS A 116 4.16 9.75 -10.82
C LYS A 116 5.32 8.89 -10.37
N ILE A 117 5.35 7.62 -10.76
CA ILE A 117 6.44 6.71 -10.38
C ILE A 117 7.71 7.07 -11.16
N LEU A 118 7.56 7.38 -12.44
CA LEU A 118 8.67 7.76 -13.31
C LEU A 118 9.35 9.07 -12.91
N SER A 119 8.68 9.93 -12.13
CA SER A 119 9.28 11.17 -11.60
C SER A 119 10.48 10.93 -10.69
N GLY A 120 10.65 9.71 -10.16
CA GLY A 120 11.73 9.40 -9.23
C GLY A 120 11.54 9.93 -7.82
N ARG A 121 10.39 10.54 -7.51
CA ARG A 121 10.09 11.18 -6.24
C ARG A 121 8.68 10.87 -5.77
N VAL A 122 8.47 10.87 -4.46
CA VAL A 122 7.13 10.67 -3.89
C VAL A 122 6.26 11.88 -4.26
N GLN A 123 5.19 11.61 -4.99
CA GLN A 123 4.22 12.63 -5.39
C GLN A 123 3.10 12.77 -4.37
N PRO A 124 2.53 13.98 -4.19
CA PRO A 124 1.37 14.18 -3.33
C PRO A 124 0.21 13.24 -3.67
N GLY A 125 -0.46 12.77 -2.62
CA GLY A 125 -1.65 11.94 -2.75
C GLY A 125 -2.80 12.72 -3.40
N ARG A 126 -3.62 12.05 -4.20
CA ARG A 126 -4.87 12.64 -4.70
C ARG A 126 -5.97 12.51 -3.65
N PRO A 127 -6.88 13.50 -3.54
CA PRO A 127 -8.11 13.31 -2.77
C PRO A 127 -8.89 12.13 -3.36
N HIS A 128 -9.58 11.40 -2.50
CA HIS A 128 -10.46 10.31 -2.89
C HIS A 128 -11.85 10.57 -2.29
N PRO A 129 -12.91 9.99 -2.89
CA PRO A 129 -14.22 10.01 -2.26
C PRO A 129 -14.14 9.40 -0.85
N GLY A 130 -15.02 9.85 0.04
CA GLY A 130 -15.18 9.24 1.37
C GLY A 130 -15.63 7.79 1.27
N SER A 131 -15.63 7.09 2.40
CA SER A 131 -16.00 5.66 2.45
C SER A 131 -17.51 5.40 2.25
N GLU A 132 -18.35 6.44 2.25
CA GLU A 132 -19.81 6.33 2.18
C GLU A 132 -20.30 5.61 0.92
N SER A 133 -19.65 5.84 -0.22
CA SER A 133 -20.03 5.23 -1.51
C SER A 133 -19.55 3.79 -1.68
N LEU A 134 -18.82 3.22 -0.71
CA LEU A 134 -18.30 1.85 -0.77
C LEU A 134 -19.32 0.84 -0.25
N SER A 135 -19.16 -0.43 -0.59
CA SER A 135 -19.92 -1.51 0.05
C SER A 135 -19.66 -1.58 1.55
N ALA A 136 -20.63 -2.14 2.30
CA ALA A 136 -20.50 -2.33 3.75
C ALA A 136 -19.23 -3.10 4.14
N ARG A 137 -18.84 -4.12 3.35
CA ARG A 137 -17.64 -4.92 3.61
C ARG A 137 -16.36 -4.10 3.48
N THR A 138 -16.29 -3.21 2.49
CA THR A 138 -15.12 -2.33 2.31
C THR A 138 -15.07 -1.25 3.37
N ARG A 139 -16.22 -0.71 3.81
CA ARG A 139 -16.28 0.25 4.93
C ARG A 139 -15.76 -0.34 6.25
N VAL A 140 -16.02 -1.62 6.52
CA VAL A 140 -15.46 -2.30 7.71
C VAL A 140 -13.93 -2.29 7.67
N ILE A 141 -13.33 -2.50 6.51
CA ILE A 141 -11.87 -2.45 6.35
C ILE A 141 -11.33 -1.03 6.46
N ALA A 142 -12.00 -0.05 5.84
CA ALA A 142 -11.63 1.36 5.98
C ALA A 142 -11.55 1.75 7.47
N LYS A 143 -12.61 1.45 8.24
CA LYS A 143 -12.67 1.69 9.68
C LYS A 143 -11.57 0.96 10.45
N ALA A 144 -11.31 -0.31 10.12
CA ALA A 144 -10.24 -1.10 10.75
C ALA A 144 -8.85 -0.49 10.54
N TRP A 145 -8.66 0.27 9.45
CA TRP A 145 -7.42 0.95 9.12
C TRP A 145 -7.38 2.41 9.57
N GLY A 146 -8.42 2.89 10.28
CA GLY A 146 -8.53 4.25 10.79
C GLY A 146 -8.95 5.28 9.74
N TYR A 147 -9.70 4.85 8.72
CA TYR A 147 -10.33 5.70 7.70
C TYR A 147 -11.85 5.79 7.86
#